data_AF-A0A7L6AQY0-F1
#
_entry.id   AF-A0A7L6AQY0-F1
#
_cell.length_a   1.000
_cell.length_b   1.000
_cell.length_c   1.000
_cell.angle_alpha   90.00
_cell.angle_beta   90.00
_cell.angle_gamma   90.00
#
_symmetry.space_group_name_H-M   'P 1'
#
loop_
_entity.id
_entity.type
_entity.pdbx_description
1 polymer ?
#
loop_
_entity_poly.entity_id
_entity_poly.type
_entity_poly.pdbx_seq_one_letter_code
_entity_poly.pdbx_strand_id
1 'polypeptide(L)'
;MQTGYGVFNASLVYQAVKATYSGTVSAPFIGEVPVTVDTENKDDLQVMAGWYGQLGKDLYLNTNVGLNGQRQFQLQLNKRF
;
A
#
# COMPACT_ATOMS: atom_id res chain seq x y z
N MET A 1 2.78 -18.68 -11.01
CA MET A 1 2.48 -19.65 -12.10
C MET A 1 2.52 -18.91 -13.42
N GLN A 2 3.34 -19.35 -14.38
CA GLN A 2 3.43 -18.72 -15.70
C GLN A 2 2.39 -19.35 -16.63
N THR A 3 1.50 -18.52 -17.16
CA THR A 3 0.45 -18.89 -18.11
C THR A 3 0.74 -18.23 -19.45
N GLY A 4 0.14 -18.71 -20.54
CA GLY A 4 0.30 -18.11 -21.87
C GLY A 4 -0.14 -16.64 -21.97
N TYR A 5 -0.85 -16.13 -20.96
CA TYR A 5 -1.32 -14.74 -20.88
C TYR A 5 -0.51 -13.88 -19.89
N GLY A 6 0.33 -14.49 -19.05
CA GLY A 6 1.06 -13.75 -18.02
C GLY A 6 1.43 -14.59 -16.81
N VAL A 7 2.01 -13.95 -15.80
CA VAL A 7 2.44 -14.55 -14.54
C VAL A 7 1.45 -14.18 -13.45
N PHE A 8 0.84 -15.19 -12.85
CA PHE A 8 0.09 -15.03 -11.60
C PHE A 8 1.04 -15.11 -10.41
N ASN A 9 0.92 -14.16 -9.48
CA ASN A 9 1.67 -14.12 -8.24
C ASN A 9 0.71 -14.00 -7.03
N ALA A 10 1.20 -14.45 -5.89
CA ALA A 10 0.62 -14.19 -4.59
C ALA A 10 1.73 -13.57 -3.74
N SER A 11 1.43 -12.49 -3.03
CA SER A 11 2.38 -11.77 -2.19
C SER A 11 1.76 -11.45 -0.84
N LEU A 12 2.61 -11.43 0.18
CA LEU A 12 2.27 -11.06 1.54
C LEU A 12 2.98 -9.74 1.83
N VAL A 13 2.20 -8.72 2.19
CA VAL A 13 2.71 -7.42 2.59
C VAL A 13 2.44 -7.26 4.08
N TYR A 14 3.49 -7.13 4.87
CA TYR A 14 3.38 -6.83 6.30
C TYR A 14 3.71 -5.35 6.52
N GLN A 15 2.78 -4.60 7.12
CA GLN A 15 2.98 -3.18 7.44
C GLN A 15 2.88 -2.97 8.95
N ALA A 16 4.02 -2.81 9.60
CA ALA A 16 4.09 -2.29 10.97
C ALA A 16 4.48 -0.80 10.88
N VAL A 17 3.52 0.09 11.15
CA VAL A 17 3.78 1.53 11.20
C VAL A 17 3.57 1.99 12.64
N LYS A 18 4.69 2.33 13.29
CA LYS A 18 4.72 3.06 14.55
C LYS A 18 5.23 4.45 14.27
N ALA A 19 4.35 5.45 14.36
CA ALA A 19 4.71 6.85 14.17
C ALA A 19 4.27 7.66 15.38
N THR A 20 5.23 8.29 16.04
CA THR A 20 4.98 9.24 17.14
C THR A 20 5.25 10.63 16.60
N TYR A 21 4.23 11.48 16.59
CA TYR A 21 4.35 12.89 16.24
C TYR A 21 4.24 13.73 17.50
N SER A 22 5.17 14.65 17.69
CA SER A 22 5.16 15.59 18.82
C SER A 22 5.11 17.01 18.26
N GLY A 23 4.17 17.81 18.77
CA GLY A 23 3.99 19.19 18.32
C GLY A 23 3.31 20.05 19.38
N THR A 24 3.05 21.31 19.06
CA THR A 24 2.30 22.22 19.92
C THR A 24 0.97 22.60 19.25
N VAL A 25 -0.11 22.61 20.02
CA VAL A 25 -1.42 23.09 19.59
C VAL A 25 -1.72 24.39 20.33
N SER A 26 -2.10 25.44 19.61
CA SER A 26 -2.50 26.72 20.20
C SER A 26 -3.95 26.67 20.66
N ALA A 27 -4.17 26.74 21.98
CA ALA A 27 -5.50 26.81 22.56
C ALA A 27 -5.85 28.26 22.94
N PRO A 28 -7.07 28.76 22.63
CA PRO A 28 -7.51 30.07 23.10
C PRO A 28 -7.38 30.14 24.63
N PHE A 29 -6.82 31.24 25.15
CA PHE A 29 -6.62 31.54 26.58
C PHE A 29 -5.50 30.79 27.32
N ILE A 30 -5.02 29.64 26.83
CA ILE A 30 -4.05 28.78 27.55
C ILE A 30 -2.64 28.77 26.91
N GLY A 31 -2.51 29.28 25.68
CA GLY A 31 -1.23 29.33 24.96
C GLY A 31 -0.91 28.03 24.21
N GLU A 32 0.37 27.79 23.93
CA GLU A 32 0.83 26.59 23.24
C GLU A 32 0.88 25.39 24.20
N VAL A 33 0.11 24.34 23.88
CA VAL A 33 0.06 23.09 24.63
C VAL A 33 0.82 22.01 23.86
N PRO A 34 1.81 21.33 24.45
CA PRO A 34 2.48 20.21 23.81
C PRO A 34 1.52 19.03 23.68
N VAL A 35 1.41 18.48 22.48
CA VAL A 35 0.58 17.32 22.15
C VAL A 35 1.46 16.26 21.50
N THR A 36 1.36 15.04 22.02
CA THR A 36 1.93 13.84 21.40
C THR A 36 0.80 13.03 20.79
N VAL A 37 0.89 12.77 19.50
CA VAL A 37 -0.02 11.90 18.77
C VAL A 37 0.72 10.62 18.42
N ASP A 38 0.37 9.54 19.11
CA ASP A 38 0.85 8.20 18.79
C ASP A 38 -0.11 7.56 17.78
N THR A 39 0.41 7.28 16.58
CA THR A 39 -0.30 6.47 15.58
C THR A 39 0.32 5.07 15.59
N GLU A 40 -0.45 4.12 16.10
CA GLU A 40 -0.15 2.70 16.00
C GLU A 40 -1.08 2.11 14.94
N ASN A 41 -0.53 1.72 13.79
CA ASN A 41 -1.28 0.89 12.86
C ASN A 41 -1.22 -0.54 13.37
N LYS A 42 -2.39 -1.16 13.59
CA LYS A 42 -2.46 -2.57 14.00
C LYS A 42 -1.68 -3.41 13.00
N ASP A 43 -0.92 -4.39 13.48
CA ASP A 43 -0.14 -5.34 12.69
C ASP A 43 -0.99 -6.00 11.59
N ASP A 44 -1.11 -5.31 10.44
CA ASP A 44 -2.01 -5.74 9.39
C ASP A 44 -1.17 -6.48 8.36
N LEU A 45 -1.31 -7.80 8.39
CA LEU A 45 -0.87 -8.65 7.31
C LEU A 45 -1.81 -8.37 6.14
N GLN A 46 -1.30 -8.12 4.95
CA GLN A 46 -2.09 -7.98 3.75
C GLN A 46 -1.73 -9.10 2.76
N VAL A 47 -2.75 -9.87 2.36
CA VAL A 47 -2.60 -10.89 1.33
C VAL A 47 -2.99 -10.29 0.00
N MET A 48 -2.09 -10.31 -0.98
CA MET A 48 -2.33 -9.80 -2.32
C MET A 48 -2.22 -10.92 -3.35
N ALA A 49 -3.18 -10.98 -4.27
CA ALA A 49 -3.05 -11.74 -5.50
C ALA A 49 -2.85 -10.79 -6.67
N GLY A 50 -1.99 -11.15 -7.60
CA GLY A 50 -1.70 -10.32 -8.74
C GLY A 50 -1.45 -11.08 -10.02
N TRP A 51 -1.50 -10.33 -11.10
CA TRP A 51 -1.25 -10.80 -12.43
C TRP A 51 -0.38 -9.79 -13.18
N TYR A 52 0.62 -10.31 -13.88
CA TYR A 52 1.50 -9.54 -14.73
C TYR A 52 1.45 -10.11 -16.14
N GLY A 53 1.11 -9.30 -17.12
CA GLY A 53 1.05 -9.71 -18.51
C GLY A 53 1.70 -8.70 -19.45
N GLN A 54 2.34 -9.20 -20.50
CA GLN A 54 2.79 -8.38 -21.61
C GLN A 54 1.63 -8.22 -22.59
N LEU A 55 1.20 -6.98 -22.83
CA LEU A 55 0.12 -6.66 -23.77
C LEU A 55 0.64 -6.38 -25.19
N GLY A 56 1.91 -6.02 -25.32
CA GLY A 56 2.58 -5.75 -26.58
C GLY A 56 4.10 -5.73 -26.40
N LYS A 57 4.85 -5.50 -27.49
CA LYS A 57 6.32 -5.60 -27.48
C LYS A 57 6.96 -4.80 -26.33
N ASP A 58 6.42 -3.62 -26.06
CA ASP A 58 6.95 -2.72 -25.03
C ASP A 58 5.91 -2.32 -23.97
N LEU A 59 4.75 -2.99 -23.94
CA LEU A 59 3.63 -2.66 -23.05
C LEU A 59 3.37 -3.79 -22.06
N TYR A 60 3.42 -3.46 -20.78
CA TYR A 60 3.22 -4.40 -19.69
C TYR A 60 2.11 -3.91 -18.77
N LEU A 61 1.26 -4.84 -18.35
CA LEU A 61 0.17 -4.62 -17.41
C LEU A 61 0.45 -5.41 -16.14
N ASN A 62 0.35 -4.75 -15.01
CA ASN A 62 0.42 -5.36 -13.69
C ASN A 62 -0.85 -5.00 -12.92
N THR A 63 -1.52 -6.02 -12.38
CA THR A 63 -2.72 -5.87 -11.56
C THR A 63 -2.51 -6.58 -10.24
N ASN A 64 -2.86 -5.95 -9.12
CA ASN A 64 -2.87 -6.60 -7.80
C ASN A 64 -4.15 -6.25 -7.05
N VAL A 65 -4.68 -7.22 -6.31
CA VAL A 65 -5.86 -7.08 -5.47
C VAL A 65 -5.60 -7.65 -4.08
N GLY A 66 -5.98 -6.89 -3.05
CA GLY A 66 -5.96 -7.32 -1.65
C GLY A 66 -7.11 -8.26 -1.33
N LEU A 67 -6.83 -9.35 -0.61
CA LEU A 67 -7.76 -10.44 -0.36
C LEU A 67 -8.27 -10.54 1.08
N ASN A 68 -7.64 -9.89 2.06
CA ASN A 68 -7.92 -10.12 3.49
C ASN A 68 -8.42 -8.89 4.27
N GLY A 69 -9.32 -8.11 3.67
CA GLY A 69 -10.05 -7.04 4.38
C GLY A 69 -9.59 -5.62 4.06
N GLN A 70 -8.31 -5.45 3.68
CA GLN A 70 -7.83 -4.20 3.07
C GLN A 70 -8.14 -4.21 1.56
N ARG A 71 -9.15 -3.42 1.15
CA ARG A 71 -9.54 -3.24 -0.26
C ARG A 71 -8.51 -2.39 -0.99
N GLN A 72 -7.38 -3.01 -1.33
CA GLN A 72 -6.35 -2.40 -2.16
C GLN A 72 -6.44 -2.99 -3.56
N PHE A 73 -6.63 -2.12 -4.54
CA PHE A 73 -6.56 -2.46 -5.95
C PHE A 73 -5.48 -1.60 -6.58
N GLN A 74 -4.52 -2.25 -7.23
CA GLN A 74 -3.45 -1.57 -7.94
C GLN A 74 -3.46 -1.99 -9.40
N LEU A 75 -3.46 -1.00 -10.28
CA LEU A 75 -3.36 -1.17 -11.72
C LEU A 75 -2.18 -0.34 -12.21
N GLN A 76 -1.20 -1.00 -12.83
CA GLN A 76 -0.02 -0.33 -13.37
C GLN A 76 0.19 -0.74 -14.83
N LEU A 77 0.26 0.27 -15.69
CA LEU A 77 0.58 0.12 -17.10
C LEU A 77 1.99 0.68 -17.33
N ASN A 78 2.93 -0.15 -17.76
CA ASN A 78 4.30 0.23 -18.01
C ASN A 78 4.61 0.16 -19.50
N LYS A 79 5.07 1.26 -20.09
CA LYS A 79 5.59 1.31 -21.45
C LYS A 79 7.12 1.46 -21.39
N ARG A 80 7.87 0.55 -22.01
CA ARG A 80 9.31 0.72 -22.24
C ARG A 80 9.54 1.41 -23.60
N PHE A 81 10.61 2.19 -23.69
CA PHE A 81 11.05 2.87 -24.92
C PHE A 81 12.39 2.30 -25.36
#